data_AF-A0A931RI90-F1
#
_entry.id   AF-A0A931RI90-F1
#
_cell.length_a   1.000
_cell.length_b   1.000
_cell.length_c   1.000
_cell.angle_alpha   90.00
_cell.angle_beta   90.00
_cell.angle_gamma   90.00
#
_symmetry.space_group_name_H-M   'P 1'
#
loop_
_entity.id
_entity.type
_entity.pdbx_description
1 polymer ?
#
loop_
_entity_poly.entity_id
_entity_poly.type
_entity_poly.pdbx_seq_one_letter_code
_entity_poly.pdbx_strand_id
1 'polypeptide(L)'
;MPKAPLLDDIKKVLREYDVEGDFLLDIDKPWGFGGVLEPYRRASRDDGHTLIEYAITIPRIEKDVGVCKDCNGTREVDGMECLHCMRTGRETSHEWDVIDRIGATLHVLGIILDKPGKEMLIGIDTKRKQLLSLRTYLGRGNAFIGATLSRSFGDYIRKLSEQHLPEVKAATKSAYQHMFPRRRQFGDYDFRADVHRNGQLIIDVPGDACGLYVDGMSKSLHEVSGPVELDCHNVDGHHQQLTLLCGLATLTSMARMDLYSRRIK
;
A
#
# COMPACT_ATOMS: atom_id res chain seq x y z
N MET A 1 10.40 -1.70 -22.37
CA MET A 1 10.68 -0.43 -21.66
C MET A 1 9.56 0.57 -21.94
N PRO A 2 9.17 1.44 -20.99
CA PRO A 2 8.19 2.49 -21.27
C PRO A 2 8.68 3.41 -22.40
N LYS A 3 7.77 3.85 -23.28
CA LYS A 3 8.12 4.74 -24.39
C LYS A 3 8.63 6.08 -23.83
N ALA A 4 9.64 6.69 -24.45
CA ALA A 4 10.26 7.95 -24.01
C ALA A 4 9.27 9.06 -23.57
N PRO A 5 8.14 9.31 -24.27
CA PRO A 5 7.18 10.35 -23.86
C PRO A 5 6.59 10.13 -22.45
N LEU A 6 6.39 8.87 -22.06
CA LEU A 6 5.81 8.50 -20.77
C LEU A 6 6.78 8.78 -19.60
N LEU A 7 8.08 8.57 -19.83
CA LEU A 7 9.12 8.87 -18.84
C LEU A 7 9.27 10.38 -18.62
N ASP A 8 9.09 11.18 -19.67
CA ASP A 8 9.17 12.64 -19.57
C ASP A 8 7.97 13.24 -18.83
N ASP A 9 6.76 12.71 -19.06
CA ASP A 9 5.56 13.07 -18.30
C ASP A 9 5.71 12.70 -16.81
N ILE A 10 6.21 11.49 -16.53
CA ILE A 10 6.52 11.04 -15.18
C ILE A 10 7.55 11.98 -14.52
N LYS A 11 8.66 12.29 -15.19
CA LYS A 11 9.69 13.23 -14.71
C LYS A 11 9.13 14.63 -14.47
N LYS A 12 8.15 15.08 -15.26
CA LYS A 12 7.47 16.35 -15.05
C LYS A 12 6.66 16.31 -13.74
N VAL A 13 5.82 15.30 -13.55
CA VAL A 13 5.03 15.12 -12.33
C VAL A 13 5.94 15.04 -11.09
N LEU A 14 7.06 14.32 -11.17
CA LEU A 14 8.01 14.20 -10.06
C LEU A 14 8.66 15.51 -9.65
N ARG A 15 8.98 16.37 -10.63
CA ARG A 15 9.48 17.73 -10.36
C ARG A 15 8.45 18.61 -9.67
N GLU A 16 7.16 18.43 -9.96
CA GLU A 16 6.07 19.15 -9.29
C GLU A 16 5.94 18.74 -7.81
N TYR A 17 6.41 17.53 -7.44
CA TYR A 17 6.40 17.03 -6.06
C TYR A 17 7.74 17.16 -5.33
N ASP A 18 8.72 17.86 -5.90
CA ASP A 18 10.07 18.02 -5.35
C ASP A 18 10.75 16.68 -5.03
N VAL A 19 10.37 15.62 -5.77
CA VAL A 19 11.01 14.32 -5.65
C VAL A 19 12.34 14.39 -6.40
N GLU A 20 13.38 14.85 -5.70
CA GLU A 20 14.75 14.83 -6.21
C GLU A 20 15.30 13.40 -6.20
N GLY A 21 15.65 12.90 -7.39
CA GLY A 21 16.32 11.63 -7.57
C GLY A 21 16.18 11.08 -8.98
N ASP A 22 17.24 10.46 -9.50
CA ASP A 22 17.16 9.72 -10.75
C ASP A 22 16.35 8.43 -10.54
N PHE A 23 15.47 8.12 -11.50
CA PHE A 23 14.79 6.83 -11.53
C PHE A 23 15.78 5.75 -11.97
N LEU A 24 16.27 4.96 -11.01
CA LEU A 24 17.30 3.95 -11.25
C LEU A 24 16.71 2.68 -11.87
N LEU A 25 16.73 2.52 -13.19
CA LEU A 25 16.21 1.31 -13.84
C LEU A 25 17.32 0.24 -13.99
N ASP A 26 17.44 -0.65 -13.01
CA ASP A 26 18.34 -1.81 -13.05
C ASP A 26 17.69 -2.98 -12.29
N ILE A 27 17.40 -4.08 -12.99
CA ILE A 27 16.67 -5.21 -12.41
C ILE A 27 17.51 -6.04 -11.42
N ASP A 28 18.83 -5.88 -11.43
CA ASP A 28 19.75 -6.61 -10.57
C ASP A 28 20.22 -5.77 -9.37
N LYS A 29 19.78 -4.51 -9.28
CA LYS A 29 20.17 -3.53 -8.25
C LYS A 29 18.93 -2.86 -7.64
N PRO A 30 19.10 -2.08 -6.55
CA PRO A 30 18.03 -1.22 -6.07
C PRO A 30 17.46 -0.33 -7.17
N TRP A 31 16.17 -0.49 -7.44
CA TRP A 31 15.42 0.26 -8.46
C TRP A 31 14.49 1.27 -7.77
N GLY A 32 14.24 2.39 -8.44
CA GLY A 32 13.19 3.36 -8.11
C GLY A 32 13.80 4.70 -7.77
N PHE A 33 12.97 5.64 -7.35
CA PHE A 33 13.46 6.91 -6.80
C PHE A 33 14.22 6.64 -5.50
N GLY A 34 15.50 7.00 -5.46
CA GLY A 34 16.36 6.71 -4.31
C GLY A 34 16.62 5.21 -4.08
N GLY A 35 16.33 4.34 -5.05
CA GLY A 35 16.58 2.90 -4.94
C GLY A 35 15.67 2.18 -3.92
N VAL A 36 14.43 2.65 -3.72
CA VAL A 36 13.52 2.12 -2.69
C VAL A 36 13.02 0.68 -2.92
N LEU A 37 13.13 0.14 -4.13
CA LEU A 37 12.87 -1.28 -4.43
C LEU A 37 14.17 -2.06 -4.38
N GLU A 38 14.40 -2.76 -3.28
CA GLU A 38 15.58 -3.61 -3.12
C GLU A 38 15.34 -5.01 -3.71
N PRO A 39 16.25 -5.55 -4.54
CA PRO A 39 16.14 -6.91 -5.02
C PRO A 39 16.12 -7.91 -3.85
N TYR A 40 15.03 -8.66 -3.73
CA TYR A 40 14.87 -9.69 -2.74
C TYR A 40 15.21 -11.05 -3.37
N ARG A 41 16.41 -11.55 -3.10
CA ARG A 41 16.83 -12.87 -3.60
C ARG A 41 16.37 -13.96 -2.65
N ARG A 42 15.20 -14.53 -2.91
CA ARG A 42 14.82 -15.81 -2.30
C ARG A 42 15.54 -16.93 -3.05
N ALA A 43 16.20 -17.85 -2.33
CA ALA A 43 16.71 -19.06 -2.95
C ALA A 43 15.52 -19.84 -3.53
N SER A 44 15.34 -19.81 -4.85
CA SER A 44 14.22 -20.49 -5.51
C SER A 44 14.28 -21.98 -5.22
N ARG A 45 13.16 -22.55 -4.80
CA ARG A 45 12.96 -24.00 -4.67
C ARG A 45 12.05 -24.60 -5.74
N ASP A 46 11.55 -23.83 -6.71
CA ASP A 46 10.60 -24.34 -7.71
C ASP A 46 10.93 -23.93 -9.17
N ASP A 47 10.90 -24.96 -10.03
CA ASP A 47 10.41 -25.01 -11.41
C ASP A 47 11.06 -24.16 -12.53
N GLY A 48 12.37 -23.89 -12.50
CA GLY A 48 13.10 -23.43 -13.69
C GLY A 48 12.71 -22.04 -14.25
N HIS A 49 11.84 -21.30 -13.56
CA HIS A 49 11.50 -19.91 -13.87
C HIS A 49 12.29 -18.95 -12.99
N THR A 50 12.77 -17.84 -13.58
CA THR A 50 13.41 -16.76 -12.82
C THR A 50 12.34 -15.83 -12.30
N LEU A 51 12.00 -15.95 -11.01
CA LEU A 51 11.18 -14.97 -10.30
C LEU A 51 12.10 -13.89 -9.75
N ILE A 52 11.86 -12.63 -10.13
CA ILE A 52 12.52 -11.48 -9.52
C ILE A 52 11.56 -10.91 -8.48
N GLU A 53 11.96 -10.97 -7.21
CA GLU A 53 11.22 -10.37 -6.11
C GLU A 53 11.93 -9.06 -5.72
N TYR A 54 11.13 -8.04 -5.38
CA TYR A 54 11.62 -6.79 -4.82
C TYR A 54 10.92 -6.54 -3.49
N ALA A 55 11.63 -5.90 -2.56
CA ALA A 55 11.11 -5.50 -1.27
C ALA A 55 11.17 -3.97 -1.12
N ILE A 56 10.16 -3.41 -0.46
CA ILE A 56 10.17 -2.04 0.03
C ILE A 56 10.24 -2.13 1.55
N THR A 57 11.28 -1.57 2.14
CA THR A 57 11.35 -1.40 3.59
C THR A 57 10.34 -0.35 4.01
N ILE A 58 9.45 -0.68 4.94
CA ILE A 58 8.53 0.31 5.53
C ILE A 58 9.39 1.33 6.28
N PRO A 59 9.39 2.62 5.90
CA PRO A 59 10.27 3.59 6.52
C PRO A 59 9.76 3.99 7.90
N ARG A 60 10.66 4.45 8.77
CA ARG A 60 10.28 5.18 9.97
C ARG A 60 10.28 6.68 9.65
N ILE A 61 9.08 7.25 9.49
CA ILE A 61 8.91 8.64 9.02
C ILE A 61 9.02 9.62 10.19
N GLU A 62 8.39 9.30 11.32
CA GLU A 62 8.37 10.15 12.50
C GLU A 62 9.66 10.01 13.31
N LYS A 63 10.32 11.15 13.55
CA LYS A 63 11.54 11.28 14.34
C LYS A 63 11.28 12.13 15.58
N ASP A 64 11.82 11.69 16.71
CA ASP A 64 11.80 12.44 17.95
C ASP A 64 12.86 13.54 17.90
N VAL A 65 12.43 14.80 18.04
CA VAL A 65 13.35 15.94 18.04
C VAL A 65 13.51 16.58 19.42
N GLY A 66 12.80 16.08 20.44
CA GLY A 66 12.97 16.53 21.81
C GLY A 66 11.68 16.70 22.59
N VAL A 67 11.76 17.50 23.64
CA VAL A 67 10.62 17.86 24.50
C VAL A 67 9.72 18.84 23.74
N CYS A 68 8.41 18.63 23.80
CA CYS A 68 7.44 19.56 23.22
C CYS A 68 7.59 20.94 23.88
N LYS A 69 7.84 21.98 23.08
CA LYS A 69 8.02 23.37 23.55
C LYS A 69 6.73 23.97 24.11
N ASP A 70 5.58 23.55 23.57
CA ASP A 70 4.28 24.12 23.95
C ASP A 70 3.82 23.64 25.33
N CYS A 71 4.05 22.37 25.67
CA CYS A 71 3.70 21.83 27.01
C CYS A 71 4.91 21.59 27.91
N ASN A 72 6.13 21.88 27.47
CA ASN A 72 7.37 21.54 28.19
C ASN A 72 7.42 20.07 28.67
N GLY A 73 6.79 19.15 27.93
CA GLY A 73 6.73 17.73 28.25
C GLY A 73 5.62 17.30 29.22
N THR A 74 4.81 18.21 29.76
CA THR A 74 3.70 17.89 30.67
C THR A 74 2.54 17.18 29.98
N ARG A 75 2.48 17.24 28.64
CA ARG A 75 1.42 16.68 27.75
C ARG A 75 0.10 17.45 27.76
N GLU A 76 0.01 18.51 28.56
CA GLU A 76 -1.19 19.32 28.75
C GLU A 76 -0.83 20.80 28.79
N VAL A 77 -1.72 21.64 28.27
CA VAL A 77 -1.65 23.11 28.35
C VAL A 77 -3.01 23.59 28.86
N ASP A 78 -3.03 24.32 29.97
CA ASP A 78 -4.25 24.84 30.60
C ASP A 78 -5.30 23.76 30.94
N GLY A 79 -4.85 22.57 31.35
CA GLY A 79 -5.72 21.43 31.67
C GLY A 79 -6.36 20.75 30.45
N MET A 80 -5.98 21.16 29.24
CA MET A 80 -6.38 20.53 27.99
C MET A 80 -5.22 19.74 27.39
N GLU A 81 -5.54 18.71 26.61
CA GLU A 81 -4.53 17.93 25.90
C GLU A 81 -3.71 18.84 24.96
N CYS A 82 -2.38 18.73 25.04
CA CYS A 82 -1.51 19.52 24.18
C CYS A 82 -1.65 19.04 22.72
N LEU A 83 -2.35 19.82 21.89
CA LEU A 83 -2.57 19.53 20.47
C LEU A 83 -1.28 19.57 19.64
N HIS A 84 -0.25 20.30 20.08
CA HIS A 84 1.02 20.35 19.36
C HIS A 84 1.75 19.01 19.36
N CYS A 85 1.77 18.33 20.51
CA CYS A 85 2.42 17.02 20.64
C CYS A 85 1.43 15.86 20.70
N MET A 86 0.13 16.12 20.56
CA MET A 86 -0.95 15.14 20.72
C MET A 86 -0.76 14.27 21.98
N ARG A 87 -0.56 14.94 23.12
CA ARG A 87 -0.35 14.32 24.45
C ARG A 87 0.91 13.43 24.58
N THR A 88 1.83 13.45 23.62
CA THR A 88 3.08 12.68 23.74
C THR A 88 4.11 13.34 24.67
N GLY A 89 4.02 14.67 24.81
CA GLY A 89 5.02 15.50 25.52
C GLY A 89 6.32 15.68 24.72
N ARG A 90 6.34 15.26 23.45
CA ARG A 90 7.53 15.23 22.60
C ARG A 90 7.25 15.94 21.28
N GLU A 91 8.22 16.72 20.82
CA GLU A 91 8.19 17.31 19.49
C GLU A 91 8.67 16.27 18.48
N THR A 92 8.05 16.22 17.31
CA THR A 92 8.41 15.28 16.25
C THR A 92 8.61 15.98 14.92
N SER A 93 9.58 15.51 14.14
CA SER A 93 9.73 15.87 12.73
C SER A 93 9.37 14.66 11.87
N HIS A 94 9.07 14.91 10.60
CA HIS A 94 8.63 13.88 9.66
C HIS A 94 9.50 13.93 8.40
N GLU A 95 10.05 12.78 8.00
CA GLU A 95 10.79 12.64 6.75
C GLU A 95 9.85 12.21 5.63
N TRP A 96 9.13 13.16 5.04
CA TRP A 96 8.15 12.85 3.99
C TRP A 96 8.81 12.43 2.66
N ASP A 97 10.05 12.84 2.41
CA ASP A 97 10.73 12.54 1.13
C ASP A 97 10.87 11.05 0.85
N VAL A 98 11.12 10.22 1.88
CA VAL A 98 11.24 8.76 1.68
C VAL A 98 9.90 8.14 1.28
N ILE A 99 8.78 8.61 1.85
CA ILE A 99 7.46 8.07 1.50
C ILE A 99 7.01 8.55 0.12
N ASP A 100 7.38 9.78 -0.25
CA ASP A 100 7.10 10.33 -1.58
C ASP A 100 7.89 9.59 -2.66
N ARG A 101 9.16 9.23 -2.41
CA ARG A 101 9.94 8.36 -3.30
C ARG A 101 9.34 6.97 -3.47
N ILE A 102 8.79 6.39 -2.40
CA ILE A 102 8.07 5.11 -2.46
C ILE A 102 6.80 5.24 -3.32
N GLY A 103 5.96 6.23 -3.03
CA GLY A 103 4.71 6.49 -3.78
C GLY A 103 4.99 6.72 -5.27
N ALA A 104 5.99 7.54 -5.58
CA ALA A 104 6.46 7.78 -6.93
C ALA A 104 6.93 6.51 -7.64
N THR A 105 7.74 5.69 -6.96
CA THR A 105 8.25 4.44 -7.52
C THR A 105 7.11 3.46 -7.83
N LEU A 106 6.16 3.33 -6.91
CA LEU A 106 4.98 2.47 -7.09
C LEU A 106 4.08 2.95 -8.23
N HIS A 107 3.89 4.26 -8.37
CA HIS A 107 3.13 4.84 -9.48
C HIS A 107 3.75 4.52 -10.84
N VAL A 108 5.06 4.74 -10.99
CA VAL A 108 5.78 4.42 -12.23
C VAL A 108 5.75 2.93 -12.51
N LEU A 109 5.93 2.09 -11.48
CA LEU A 109 5.83 0.65 -11.62
C LEU A 109 4.44 0.23 -12.11
N GLY A 110 3.38 0.80 -11.54
CA GLY A 110 1.99 0.56 -11.97
C GLY A 110 1.79 0.88 -13.45
N ILE A 111 2.29 2.03 -13.92
CA ILE A 111 2.22 2.42 -15.34
C ILE A 111 2.95 1.41 -16.23
N ILE A 112 4.13 0.94 -15.82
CA ILE A 112 4.92 -0.04 -16.59
C ILE A 112 4.18 -1.38 -16.67
N LEU A 113 3.58 -1.82 -15.56
CA LEU A 113 2.88 -3.10 -15.48
C LEU A 113 1.50 -3.11 -16.14
N ASP A 114 0.83 -1.96 -16.24
CA ASP A 114 -0.49 -1.83 -16.90
C ASP A 114 -0.40 -1.96 -18.44
N LYS A 115 0.76 -1.62 -19.02
CA LYS A 115 0.99 -1.66 -20.48
C LYS A 115 2.23 -2.49 -20.82
N PRO A 116 2.23 -3.80 -20.53
CA PRO A 116 3.40 -4.64 -20.81
C PRO A 116 3.67 -4.65 -22.31
N GLY A 117 4.94 -4.45 -22.68
CA GLY A 117 5.37 -4.61 -24.06
C GLY A 117 5.17 -6.05 -24.53
N LYS A 118 4.97 -6.27 -25.83
CA LYS A 118 4.81 -7.62 -26.42
C LYS A 118 5.95 -8.56 -25.99
N GLU A 119 7.18 -8.06 -25.95
CA GLU A 119 8.37 -8.80 -25.51
C GLU A 119 8.27 -9.28 -24.05
N MET A 120 7.72 -8.45 -23.15
CA MET A 120 7.50 -8.87 -21.75
C MET A 120 6.46 -9.99 -21.65
N LEU A 121 5.48 -10.02 -22.55
CA LEU A 121 4.43 -11.04 -22.55
C LEU A 121 4.90 -12.37 -23.16
N ILE A 122 5.79 -12.34 -24.15
CA ILE A 122 6.25 -13.52 -24.91
C ILE A 122 7.06 -14.53 -24.06
N GLY A 123 7.48 -14.16 -22.84
CA GLY A 123 8.20 -15.06 -21.91
C GLY A 123 7.44 -15.42 -20.63
N ILE A 124 6.18 -14.97 -20.46
CA ILE A 124 5.41 -15.26 -19.25
C ILE A 124 4.79 -16.65 -19.36
N ASP A 125 5.54 -17.65 -18.89
CA ASP A 125 5.01 -18.98 -18.60
C ASP A 125 4.95 -19.14 -17.08
N THR A 126 3.82 -18.77 -16.47
CA THR A 126 3.63 -18.97 -15.03
C THR A 126 2.27 -19.58 -14.73
N LYS A 127 2.28 -20.60 -13.88
CA LYS A 127 1.06 -21.20 -13.31
C LYS A 127 0.47 -20.34 -12.18
N ARG A 128 1.18 -19.29 -11.74
CA ARG A 128 0.72 -18.36 -10.70
C ARG A 128 -0.31 -17.40 -11.30
N LYS A 129 -1.57 -17.54 -10.89
CA LYS A 129 -2.64 -16.60 -11.24
C LYS A 129 -2.36 -15.23 -10.63
N GLN A 130 -2.47 -14.20 -11.46
CA GLN A 130 -2.56 -12.82 -11.00
C GLN A 130 -3.87 -12.65 -10.20
N LEU A 131 -3.75 -12.20 -8.95
CA LEU A 131 -4.90 -12.03 -8.06
C LEU A 131 -5.47 -10.61 -8.14
N LEU A 132 -4.64 -9.61 -8.38
CA LEU A 132 -5.06 -8.22 -8.51
C LEU A 132 -4.11 -7.43 -9.43
N SER A 133 -4.60 -6.30 -9.92
CA SER A 133 -3.82 -5.21 -10.53
C SER A 133 -3.99 -3.96 -9.67
N LEU A 134 -2.90 -3.23 -9.40
CA LEU A 134 -2.92 -2.02 -8.60
C LEU A 134 -2.89 -0.77 -9.48
N ARG A 135 -3.59 0.27 -9.04
CA ARG A 135 -3.47 1.64 -9.54
C ARG A 135 -3.12 2.51 -8.34
N THR A 136 -2.01 3.23 -8.42
CA THR A 136 -1.65 4.24 -7.43
C THR A 136 -1.55 5.59 -8.12
N TYR A 137 -1.79 6.66 -7.37
CA TYR A 137 -1.58 8.03 -7.83
C TYR A 137 -0.51 8.71 -6.97
N LEU A 138 0.27 9.58 -7.62
CA LEU A 138 1.29 10.41 -6.99
C LEU A 138 0.66 11.80 -6.75
N GLY A 139 0.20 12.05 -5.51
CA GLY A 139 -0.51 13.27 -5.15
C GLY A 139 -0.45 13.56 -3.65
N ARG A 140 -0.04 14.79 -3.27
CA ARG A 140 -0.11 15.27 -1.89
C ARG A 140 -1.52 15.80 -1.61
N GLY A 141 -2.21 15.21 -0.63
CA GLY A 141 -3.62 15.51 -0.35
C GLY A 141 -4.61 14.77 -1.26
N ASN A 142 -4.13 13.84 -2.09
CA ASN A 142 -4.95 12.97 -2.95
C ASN A 142 -4.11 11.78 -3.46
N ALA A 143 -3.55 10.99 -2.54
CA ALA A 143 -2.67 9.86 -2.83
C ALA A 143 -3.45 8.57 -3.15
N PHE A 144 -4.39 8.69 -4.08
CA PHE A 144 -5.36 7.65 -4.45
C PHE A 144 -4.73 6.26 -4.65
N ILE A 145 -5.42 5.22 -4.20
CA ILE A 145 -5.12 3.83 -4.50
C ILE A 145 -6.38 3.07 -4.87
N GLY A 146 -6.31 2.31 -5.96
CA GLY A 146 -7.35 1.38 -6.37
C GLY A 146 -6.77 0.04 -6.79
N ALA A 147 -7.63 -0.95 -6.90
CA ALA A 147 -7.24 -2.26 -7.40
C ALA A 147 -8.35 -2.90 -8.23
N THR A 148 -7.97 -3.69 -9.22
CA THR A 148 -8.90 -4.59 -9.92
C THR A 148 -8.58 -6.01 -9.52
N LEU A 149 -9.53 -6.70 -8.90
CA LEU A 149 -9.37 -8.08 -8.45
C LEU A 149 -9.75 -9.05 -9.56
N SER A 150 -8.95 -10.11 -9.72
CA SER A 150 -9.31 -11.21 -10.60
C SER A 150 -10.52 -11.95 -10.04
N ARG A 151 -11.26 -12.63 -10.92
CA ARG A 151 -12.45 -13.41 -10.53
C ARG A 151 -12.16 -14.36 -9.36
N SER A 152 -11.04 -15.09 -9.42
CA SER A 152 -10.66 -16.03 -8.35
C SER A 152 -10.37 -15.35 -7.01
N PHE A 153 -9.86 -14.12 -7.02
CA PHE A 153 -9.62 -13.40 -5.78
C PHE A 153 -10.91 -12.79 -5.23
N GLY A 154 -11.78 -12.27 -6.10
CA GLY A 154 -13.13 -11.85 -5.72
C GLY A 154 -13.97 -13.00 -5.15
N ASP A 155 -13.90 -14.20 -5.75
CA ASP A 155 -14.55 -15.40 -5.22
C ASP A 155 -14.01 -15.79 -3.83
N TYR A 156 -12.69 -15.65 -3.62
CA TYR A 156 -12.08 -15.88 -2.31
C TYR A 156 -12.60 -14.88 -1.26
N ILE A 157 -12.63 -13.59 -1.58
CA ILE A 157 -13.17 -12.56 -0.67
C ILE A 157 -14.64 -12.83 -0.34
N ARG A 158 -15.47 -13.23 -1.32
CA ARG A 158 -16.87 -13.59 -1.04
C ARG A 158 -17.03 -14.73 -0.04
N LYS A 159 -16.10 -15.70 0.01
CA LYS A 159 -16.12 -16.77 1.02
C LYS A 159 -15.84 -16.26 2.43
N LEU A 160 -15.20 -15.10 2.56
CA LEU A 160 -14.91 -14.43 3.83
C LEU A 160 -16.09 -13.58 4.32
N SER A 161 -17.25 -13.62 3.67
CA SER A 161 -18.43 -12.85 4.06
C SER A 161 -18.75 -12.98 5.55
N GLU A 162 -19.05 -11.85 6.19
CA GLU A 162 -19.29 -11.69 7.64
C GLU A 162 -18.09 -11.99 8.54
N GLN A 163 -16.86 -11.95 8.01
CA GLN A 163 -15.65 -12.19 8.78
C GLN A 163 -14.84 -10.92 9.03
N HIS A 164 -14.27 -10.84 10.23
CA HIS A 164 -13.15 -9.95 10.54
C HIS A 164 -11.84 -10.57 10.06
N LEU A 165 -10.92 -9.73 9.58
CA LEU A 165 -9.64 -10.13 9.01
C LEU A 165 -8.48 -9.66 9.92
N PRO A 166 -8.24 -10.34 11.07
CA PRO A 166 -7.29 -9.87 12.06
C PRO A 166 -5.86 -9.79 11.53
N GLU A 167 -5.44 -10.67 10.62
CA GLU A 167 -4.11 -10.65 10.01
C GLU A 167 -3.92 -9.42 9.12
N VAL A 168 -4.94 -9.06 8.34
CA VAL A 168 -4.93 -7.88 7.48
C VAL A 168 -4.88 -6.61 8.33
N LYS A 169 -5.72 -6.53 9.37
CA LYS A 169 -5.70 -5.44 10.35
C LYS A 169 -4.35 -5.32 11.06
N ALA A 170 -3.76 -6.44 11.47
CA ALA A 170 -2.45 -6.44 12.13
C ALA A 170 -1.35 -5.94 11.20
N ALA A 171 -1.39 -6.28 9.91
CA ALA A 171 -0.42 -5.82 8.92
C ALA A 171 -0.52 -4.31 8.69
N THR A 172 -1.72 -3.76 8.50
CA THR A 172 -1.92 -2.31 8.34
C THR A 172 -1.49 -1.57 9.61
N LYS A 173 -1.91 -2.05 10.78
CA LYS A 173 -1.52 -1.47 12.07
C LYS A 173 -0.01 -1.46 12.28
N SER A 174 0.65 -2.59 12.02
CA SER A 174 2.10 -2.73 12.16
C SER A 174 2.85 -1.75 11.24
N ALA A 175 2.46 -1.66 9.97
CA ALA A 175 3.07 -0.74 9.02
C ALA A 175 2.91 0.72 9.44
N TYR A 176 1.70 1.12 9.85
CA TYR A 176 1.44 2.49 10.29
C TYR A 176 2.20 2.84 11.57
N GLN A 177 2.17 1.96 12.58
CA GLN A 177 2.87 2.17 13.85
C GLN A 177 4.40 2.13 13.69
N HIS A 178 4.91 1.44 12.67
CA HIS A 178 6.32 1.52 12.31
C HIS A 178 6.69 2.90 11.76
N MET A 179 5.86 3.46 10.87
CA MET A 179 6.04 4.81 10.32
C MET A 179 5.88 5.91 11.40
N PHE A 180 4.94 5.74 12.33
CA PHE A 180 4.56 6.72 13.36
C PHE A 180 4.55 6.12 14.79
N PRO A 181 5.71 5.75 15.35
CA PRO A 181 5.79 5.04 16.64
C PRO A 181 5.28 5.82 17.86
N ARG A 182 5.06 7.14 17.77
CA ARG A 182 4.61 7.97 18.89
C ARG A 182 3.19 8.50 18.73
N ARG A 183 2.54 8.31 17.58
CA ARG A 183 1.12 8.64 17.40
C ARG A 183 0.23 7.63 18.15
N ARG A 184 0.08 7.87 19.45
CA ARG A 184 -0.76 7.07 20.36
C ARG A 184 -2.25 7.35 20.23
N GLN A 185 -2.63 8.37 19.46
CA GLN A 185 -4.03 8.76 19.27
C GLN A 185 -4.84 7.71 18.52
N PHE A 186 -4.19 6.93 17.66
CA PHE A 186 -4.85 5.91 16.86
C PHE A 186 -4.86 4.59 17.63
N GLY A 187 -6.06 4.23 18.10
CA GLY A 187 -6.34 2.99 18.79
C GLY A 187 -6.70 1.86 17.82
N ASP A 188 -7.18 0.76 18.38
CA ASP A 188 -7.61 -0.39 17.58
C ASP A 188 -8.81 -0.10 16.68
N TYR A 189 -9.59 0.94 16.96
CA TYR A 189 -10.76 1.32 16.18
C TYR A 189 -10.41 2.04 14.87
N ASP A 190 -9.23 2.65 14.80
CA ASP A 190 -8.73 3.35 13.59
C ASP A 190 -8.17 2.39 12.53
N PHE A 191 -8.13 1.10 12.85
CA PHE A 191 -7.73 0.05 11.93
C PHE A 191 -8.86 -0.97 11.80
N ARG A 192 -9.33 -1.15 10.57
CA ARG A 192 -10.43 -2.04 10.26
C ARG A 192 -10.05 -2.95 9.10
N ALA A 193 -10.45 -4.22 9.20
CA ALA A 193 -10.40 -5.13 8.07
C ALA A 193 -11.52 -6.15 8.24
N ASP A 194 -12.53 -6.07 7.39
CA ASP A 194 -13.67 -7.00 7.40
C ASP A 194 -14.28 -7.15 6.02
N VAL A 195 -15.03 -8.24 5.87
CA VAL A 195 -15.89 -8.48 4.71
C VAL A 195 -17.32 -8.56 5.20
N HIS A 196 -18.18 -7.66 4.72
CA HIS A 196 -19.59 -7.62 5.12
C HIS A 196 -20.39 -8.73 4.45
N ARG A 197 -21.64 -8.93 4.87
CA ARG A 197 -22.57 -9.96 4.36
C ARG A 197 -22.75 -9.95 2.84
N ASN A 198 -22.64 -8.76 2.24
CA ASN A 198 -22.73 -8.53 0.81
C ASN A 198 -21.39 -8.78 0.07
N GLY A 199 -20.38 -9.28 0.76
CA GLY A 199 -19.01 -9.45 0.26
C GLY A 199 -18.20 -8.15 0.20
N GLN A 200 -18.72 -7.02 0.68
CA GLN A 200 -17.98 -5.76 0.64
C GLN A 200 -16.74 -5.86 1.53
N LEU A 201 -15.56 -5.83 0.90
CA LEU A 201 -14.29 -5.71 1.60
C LEU A 201 -14.13 -4.27 2.08
N ILE A 202 -13.73 -4.12 3.34
CA ILE A 202 -13.36 -2.85 3.97
C ILE A 202 -11.97 -3.01 4.57
N ILE A 203 -11.06 -2.09 4.26
CA ILE A 203 -9.76 -1.94 4.92
C ILE A 203 -9.58 -0.48 5.28
N ASP A 204 -9.70 -0.14 6.57
CA ASP A 204 -9.47 1.23 7.06
C ASP A 204 -8.09 1.37 7.69
N VAL A 205 -7.51 2.56 7.53
CA VAL A 205 -6.26 3.00 8.14
C VAL A 205 -6.47 4.39 8.75
N PRO A 206 -5.59 4.84 9.66
CA PRO A 206 -5.73 6.13 10.30
C PRO A 206 -5.84 7.31 9.32
N GLY A 207 -6.86 8.15 9.55
CA GLY A 207 -7.22 9.30 8.71
C GLY A 207 -8.70 9.65 8.90
N ASP A 208 -9.23 10.52 8.04
CA ASP A 208 -10.66 10.88 8.04
C ASP A 208 -11.44 9.90 7.17
N ALA A 209 -11.92 8.78 7.73
CA ALA A 209 -12.54 7.69 6.96
C ALA A 209 -11.62 7.23 5.80
N CYS A 210 -10.34 7.10 6.10
CA CYS A 210 -9.31 6.73 5.14
C CYS A 210 -9.29 5.21 4.97
N GLY A 211 -9.58 4.72 3.77
CA GLY A 211 -9.63 3.28 3.56
C GLY A 211 -9.79 2.86 2.12
N LEU A 212 -9.92 1.56 1.94
CA LEU A 212 -10.13 0.90 0.66
C LEU A 212 -11.39 0.02 0.75
N TYR A 213 -12.28 0.20 -0.21
CA TYR A 213 -13.62 -0.40 -0.23
C TYR A 213 -13.92 -0.95 -1.63
N VAL A 214 -14.95 -1.77 -1.75
CA VAL A 214 -15.56 -2.03 -3.07
C VAL A 214 -16.27 -0.74 -3.52
N ASP A 215 -16.01 -0.28 -4.75
CA ASP A 215 -16.53 0.98 -5.30
C ASP A 215 -18.07 1.11 -5.16
N GLY A 216 -18.51 2.31 -4.76
CA GLY A 216 -19.81 2.62 -4.16
C GLY A 216 -20.96 2.98 -5.10
N MET A 217 -20.84 2.84 -6.42
CA MET A 217 -21.95 3.21 -7.34
C MET A 217 -22.75 2.06 -7.92
N SER A 218 -22.30 0.81 -7.89
CA SER A 218 -23.19 -0.31 -8.17
C SER A 218 -22.57 -1.62 -7.71
N LYS A 219 -23.39 -2.43 -7.02
CA LYS A 219 -23.27 -3.88 -6.91
C LYS A 219 -22.40 -4.37 -5.76
N SER A 220 -23.07 -4.99 -4.80
CA SER A 220 -22.46 -5.98 -3.90
C SER A 220 -21.58 -6.96 -4.70
N LEU A 221 -20.60 -7.61 -4.06
CA LEU A 221 -19.84 -8.68 -4.72
C LEU A 221 -20.73 -9.81 -5.27
N HIS A 222 -21.96 -9.93 -4.75
CA HIS A 222 -22.97 -10.89 -5.20
C HIS A 222 -23.62 -10.50 -6.54
N GLU A 223 -23.65 -9.22 -6.88
CA GLU A 223 -24.33 -8.70 -8.08
C GLU A 223 -23.40 -8.59 -9.31
N VAL A 224 -22.08 -8.61 -9.13
CA VAL A 224 -21.11 -8.47 -10.24
C VAL A 224 -20.63 -9.83 -10.74
N SER A 225 -21.09 -10.24 -11.91
CA SER A 225 -20.39 -11.24 -12.72
C SER A 225 -19.22 -10.56 -13.44
N GLY A 226 -18.05 -10.44 -12.79
CA GLY A 226 -16.94 -9.69 -13.37
C GLY A 226 -15.75 -9.48 -12.44
N PRO A 227 -14.70 -8.78 -12.93
CA PRO A 227 -13.65 -8.27 -12.06
C PRO A 227 -14.24 -7.29 -11.04
N VAL A 228 -13.71 -7.31 -9.83
CA VAL A 228 -14.14 -6.43 -8.72
C VAL A 228 -13.19 -5.25 -8.68
N GLU A 229 -13.72 -4.04 -8.59
CA GLU A 229 -12.90 -2.85 -8.37
C GLU A 229 -12.92 -2.45 -6.89
N LEU A 230 -11.72 -2.19 -6.37
CA LEU A 230 -11.51 -1.55 -5.09
C LEU A 230 -11.15 -0.10 -5.35
N ASP A 231 -11.77 0.77 -4.58
CA ASP A 231 -11.54 2.21 -4.60
C ASP A 231 -11.31 2.73 -3.18
N CYS A 232 -10.55 3.80 -3.06
CA CYS A 232 -10.22 4.42 -1.80
C CYS A 232 -11.11 5.63 -1.47
N HIS A 233 -11.17 5.94 -0.18
CA HIS A 233 -11.78 7.16 0.32
C HIS A 233 -10.75 7.87 1.19
N ASN A 234 -10.60 9.19 1.02
CA ASN A 234 -9.75 10.07 1.83
C ASN A 234 -8.32 9.56 2.09
N VAL A 235 -7.71 8.96 1.06
CA VAL A 235 -6.28 8.61 1.08
C VAL A 235 -5.50 9.83 0.63
N ASP A 236 -5.06 10.63 1.59
CA ASP A 236 -4.42 11.93 1.34
C ASP A 236 -2.90 11.81 1.13
N GLY A 237 -2.27 10.80 1.74
CA GLY A 237 -0.81 10.66 1.74
C GLY A 237 -0.30 9.27 1.35
N HIS A 238 0.92 9.24 0.82
CA HIS A 238 1.60 7.99 0.42
C HIS A 238 1.83 7.02 1.59
N HIS A 239 1.84 7.51 2.83
CA HIS A 239 1.91 6.67 4.03
C HIS A 239 0.64 5.84 4.23
N GLN A 240 -0.54 6.41 3.96
CA GLN A 240 -1.82 5.67 3.98
C GLN A 240 -1.87 4.68 2.82
N GLN A 241 -1.47 5.09 1.61
CA GLN A 241 -1.34 4.20 0.45
C GLN A 241 -0.44 2.99 0.75
N LEU A 242 0.76 3.21 1.30
CA LEU A 242 1.68 2.13 1.68
C LEU A 242 1.10 1.23 2.77
N THR A 243 0.38 1.81 3.74
CA THR A 243 -0.30 1.05 4.80
C THR A 243 -1.36 0.11 4.20
N LEU A 244 -2.21 0.62 3.31
CA LEU A 244 -3.24 -0.16 2.61
C LEU A 244 -2.63 -1.27 1.75
N LEU A 245 -1.51 -1.00 1.08
CA LEU A 245 -0.76 -2.00 0.31
C LEU A 245 -0.26 -3.16 1.19
N CYS A 246 0.15 -2.90 2.43
CA CYS A 246 0.53 -3.97 3.37
C CYS A 246 -0.68 -4.86 3.72
N GLY A 247 -1.86 -4.27 3.89
CA GLY A 247 -3.11 -5.00 4.07
C GLY A 247 -3.45 -5.87 2.86
N LEU A 248 -3.42 -5.28 1.65
CA LEU A 248 -3.66 -6.01 0.40
C LEU A 248 -2.65 -7.13 0.15
N ALA A 249 -1.37 -6.93 0.47
CA ALA A 249 -0.33 -7.95 0.34
C ALA A 249 -0.59 -9.14 1.27
N THR A 250 -1.06 -8.88 2.49
CA THR A 250 -1.44 -9.92 3.46
C THR A 250 -2.67 -10.69 2.97
N LEU A 251 -3.73 -9.98 2.54
CA LEU A 251 -4.94 -10.61 2.00
C LEU A 251 -4.64 -11.45 0.74
N THR A 252 -3.76 -10.96 -0.13
CA THR A 252 -3.30 -11.68 -1.31
C THR A 252 -2.55 -12.96 -0.92
N SER A 253 -1.74 -12.92 0.14
CA SER A 253 -1.02 -14.09 0.65
C SER A 253 -1.97 -15.14 1.21
N MET A 254 -2.99 -14.73 1.98
CA MET A 254 -4.04 -15.62 2.47
C MET A 254 -4.82 -16.27 1.32
N ALA A 255 -5.16 -15.51 0.27
CA ALA A 255 -5.82 -16.04 -0.92
C ALA A 255 -4.95 -17.05 -1.69
N ARG A 256 -3.65 -16.75 -1.86
CA ARG A 256 -2.71 -17.69 -2.48
C ARG A 256 -2.67 -19.00 -1.69
N MET A 257 -2.64 -18.94 -0.36
CA MET A 257 -2.68 -20.13 0.47
C MET A 257 -3.96 -20.95 0.22
N ASP A 258 -5.17 -20.39 0.25
CA ASP A 258 -6.41 -21.15 -0.02
C ASP A 258 -6.45 -21.73 -1.45
N LEU A 259 -6.02 -20.94 -2.44
CA LEU A 259 -6.13 -21.33 -3.85
C LEU A 259 -5.10 -22.40 -4.27
N TYR A 260 -3.92 -22.43 -3.65
CA TYR A 260 -2.82 -23.34 -4.04
C TYR A 260 -2.57 -24.48 -3.06
N SER A 261 -2.96 -24.37 -1.78
CA SER A 261 -2.82 -25.49 -0.82
C SER A 261 -3.68 -26.71 -1.17
N ARG A 262 -4.75 -26.54 -1.96
CA ARG A 262 -5.61 -27.65 -2.43
C ARG A 262 -5.04 -28.47 -3.61
N ARG A 263 -3.83 -28.15 -4.09
CA ARG A 263 -3.16 -28.89 -5.19
C ARG A 263 -2.11 -29.89 -4.75
N ILE A 264 -1.92 -30.07 -3.43
CA ILE A 264 -1.12 -31.17 -2.88
C ILE A 264 -2.11 -32.22 -2.34
N LYS A 265 -2.67 -33.01 -3.26
CA LYS A 265 -3.32 -34.29 -2.98
C LYS A 265 -2.98 -35.24 -4.11
#